data_AF-A0A8T2WLU6-F1
#
_entry.id   AF-A0A8T2WLU6-F1
#
_cell.length_a   1.000
_cell.length_b   1.000
_cell.length_c   1.000
_cell.angle_alpha   90.00
_cell.angle_beta   90.00
_cell.angle_gamma   90.00
#
_symmetry.space_group_name_H-M   'P 1'
#
loop_
_entity.id
_entity.type
_entity.pdbx_description
1 polymer ?
#
loop_
_entity_poly.entity_id
_entity_poly.type
_entity_poly.pdbx_seq_one_letter_code
_entity_poly.pdbx_strand_id
1 'polypeptide(L)'
;MILVSPDCLSNSYSSMLFSRHPMLSSHLCFTIRRRTFRTKTSRRLCVASSLITSPESFEVGRLIGSYGFMNITSYSAGGMDFEYSGGQLKVQDVGEGSVKIRLYEGRIAQGSLRGTPVVFKVYPGQRAGGIEADMMAANELNAHAVLQSSSKGACQNLLMLVGGFETKTGEQWLAFRNGGKYSAADYAKVTSEKISKSISTKENSWNHFEQEQKIKRRRYFVIKLLQGAITGLAYMHYHDRLHQSLGPSSVVLNTIAEREAPYLVPRLRDLAFSVDLRISNLEDGRGTLSEGLWRRAIAAGASTPMEKRAFGIADDIYEAGLLLAYLAFVPFCEAGIVDALSLQRLLENTFRLDLEAMREYCIADDRLEEAVKFLDLGDRAGWQLLQAMLNPDFRKRPIAEAVLKHRFMIGAVV
;
A
#
# COMPACT_ATOMS: atom_id res chain seq x y z
N MET A 1 52.93 -10.46 -28.90
CA MET A 1 53.60 -10.38 -30.21
C MET A 1 53.32 -11.70 -30.92
N ILE A 2 52.85 -11.63 -32.19
CA ILE A 2 52.64 -12.74 -33.16
C ILE A 2 51.33 -13.54 -32.90
N LEU A 3 50.20 -13.27 -33.60
CA LEU A 3 49.84 -13.52 -35.02
C LEU A 3 49.74 -15.05 -35.30
N VAL A 4 48.87 -15.64 -36.14
CA VAL A 4 47.70 -15.31 -36.97
C VAL A 4 47.10 -16.67 -37.37
N SER A 5 45.83 -16.68 -37.80
CA SER A 5 45.04 -17.76 -38.42
C SER A 5 45.76 -18.66 -39.44
N PRO A 6 45.13 -19.79 -39.82
CA PRO A 6 44.38 -19.79 -41.09
C PRO A 6 43.06 -20.60 -41.09
N ASP A 7 42.04 -19.98 -41.67
CA ASP A 7 41.25 -20.43 -42.83
C ASP A 7 40.80 -21.91 -43.02
N CYS A 8 39.48 -22.01 -43.21
CA CYS A 8 38.80 -22.55 -44.40
C CYS A 8 38.17 -23.97 -44.41
N LEU A 9 36.88 -23.96 -44.80
CA LEU A 9 36.08 -24.97 -45.54
C LEU A 9 35.69 -26.24 -44.75
N SER A 10 34.56 -26.92 -44.94
CA SER A 10 33.25 -26.76 -45.59
C SER A 10 32.47 -28.06 -45.29
N ASN A 11 31.17 -28.08 -45.62
CA ASN A 11 30.30 -29.26 -45.83
C ASN A 11 29.60 -29.93 -44.63
N SER A 12 28.29 -29.76 -44.70
CA SER A 12 27.20 -30.54 -44.12
C SER A 12 27.15 -31.98 -44.65
N TYR A 13 26.75 -32.95 -43.82
CA TYR A 13 25.98 -34.13 -44.23
C TYR A 13 25.05 -34.60 -43.11
N SER A 14 23.81 -34.90 -43.51
CA SER A 14 22.69 -35.41 -42.73
C SER A 14 22.77 -36.92 -42.44
N SER A 15 21.96 -37.35 -41.46
CA SER A 15 21.11 -38.57 -41.38
C SER A 15 21.26 -39.30 -40.04
N MET A 16 20.24 -39.18 -39.17
CA MET A 16 19.13 -40.12 -38.93
C MET A 16 19.56 -41.45 -38.27
N LEU A 17 18.98 -41.76 -37.10
CA LEU A 17 18.13 -42.96 -36.91
C LEU A 17 17.51 -43.02 -35.49
N PHE A 18 16.18 -43.06 -35.51
CA PHE A 18 15.19 -43.65 -34.60
C PHE A 18 15.63 -44.50 -33.38
N SER A 19 14.94 -44.30 -32.25
CA SER A 19 14.23 -45.40 -31.58
C SER A 19 13.03 -44.91 -30.75
N ARG A 20 12.01 -45.76 -30.69
CA ARG A 20 10.62 -45.53 -30.23
C ARG A 20 10.42 -45.88 -28.74
N HIS A 21 9.57 -45.09 -28.06
CA HIS A 21 8.52 -45.36 -27.03
C HIS A 21 8.61 -46.60 -26.09
N PRO A 22 8.12 -46.54 -24.80
CA PRO A 22 6.74 -46.12 -24.48
C PRO A 22 6.47 -45.37 -23.16
N MET A 23 5.25 -44.85 -23.10
CA MET A 23 4.49 -44.31 -21.97
C MET A 23 4.46 -45.21 -20.74
N LEU A 24 4.53 -44.62 -19.53
CA LEU A 24 3.81 -45.10 -18.35
C LEU A 24 3.56 -43.94 -17.36
N SER A 25 2.28 -43.79 -17.04
CA SER A 25 1.67 -42.93 -16.04
C SER A 25 2.25 -43.16 -14.64
N SER A 26 2.49 -42.08 -13.88
CA SER A 26 2.45 -42.17 -12.42
C SER A 26 1.94 -40.86 -11.80
N HIS A 27 0.83 -41.01 -11.10
CA HIS A 27 0.24 -40.01 -10.22
C HIS A 27 1.19 -39.70 -9.05
N LEU A 28 1.60 -38.44 -8.89
CA LEU A 28 2.28 -37.96 -7.70
C LEU A 28 1.27 -37.29 -6.76
N CYS A 29 0.82 -38.11 -5.81
CA CYS A 29 0.06 -37.71 -4.65
C CYS A 29 1.00 -36.96 -3.67
N PHE A 30 0.69 -35.70 -3.35
CA PHE A 30 1.40 -34.95 -2.31
C PHE A 30 1.07 -35.55 -0.93
N THR A 31 1.91 -36.48 -0.49
CA THR A 31 2.02 -36.86 0.93
C THR A 31 3.23 -36.14 1.50
N ILE A 32 2.98 -35.22 2.45
CA ILE A 32 4.02 -34.56 3.24
C ILE A 32 4.71 -35.63 4.09
N ARG A 33 5.85 -36.14 3.61
CA ARG A 33 6.72 -37.05 4.36
C ARG A 33 7.63 -36.20 5.26
N ARG A 34 7.42 -36.32 6.57
CA ARG A 34 8.28 -35.79 7.64
C ARG A 34 9.75 -36.10 7.34
N ARG A 35 10.56 -35.07 7.12
CA ARG A 35 12.01 -35.13 7.32
C ARG A 35 12.36 -34.30 8.54
N THR A 36 12.84 -35.00 9.57
CA THR A 36 13.39 -34.46 10.81
C THR A 36 14.65 -33.67 10.52
N PHE A 37 14.56 -32.34 10.55
CA PHE A 37 15.72 -31.49 10.77
C PHE A 37 15.94 -31.35 12.26
N ARG A 38 17.04 -31.94 12.74
CA ARG A 38 17.51 -31.83 14.12
C ARG A 38 18.50 -30.67 14.15
N THR A 39 18.03 -29.47 14.46
CA THR A 39 18.88 -28.35 14.88
C THR A 39 18.32 -27.74 16.17
N LYS A 40 19.25 -27.40 17.06
CA LYS A 40 19.06 -27.20 18.49
C LYS A 40 18.23 -25.95 18.82
N THR A 41 17.43 -26.09 19.88
CA THR A 41 16.80 -25.02 20.70
C THR A 41 15.94 -24.00 19.97
N SER A 42 14.75 -24.45 19.56
CA SER A 42 13.59 -23.60 19.25
C SER A 42 13.10 -22.89 20.52
N ARG A 43 13.36 -21.58 20.63
CA ARG A 43 12.52 -20.71 21.46
C ARG A 43 11.15 -20.68 20.80
N ARG A 44 10.16 -21.21 21.51
CA ARG A 44 8.73 -21.15 21.17
C ARG A 44 8.35 -19.71 20.82
N LEU A 45 8.12 -19.44 19.54
CA LEU A 45 7.34 -18.28 19.10
C LEU A 45 5.88 -18.57 19.46
N CYS A 46 5.39 -17.93 20.52
CA CYS A 46 3.98 -17.99 20.89
C CYS A 46 3.15 -17.29 19.81
N VAL A 47 2.57 -18.07 18.90
CA VAL A 47 1.59 -17.60 17.93
C VAL A 47 0.27 -17.36 18.67
N ALA A 48 -0.04 -16.10 18.98
CA ALA A 48 -1.31 -15.69 19.59
C ALA A 48 -2.34 -15.27 18.51
N SER A 49 -2.53 -16.11 17.48
CA SER A 49 -3.79 -16.38 16.78
C SER A 49 -3.50 -17.43 15.71
N SER A 50 -4.05 -18.64 15.85
CA SER A 50 -3.91 -19.67 14.82
C SER A 50 -4.72 -19.26 13.60
N LEU A 51 -4.05 -18.86 12.52
CA LEU A 51 -4.68 -18.55 11.24
C LEU A 51 -5.52 -19.74 10.75
N ILE A 52 -6.72 -19.49 10.24
CA ILE A 52 -7.58 -20.53 9.66
C ILE A 52 -7.03 -20.92 8.29
N THR A 53 -6.66 -22.19 8.11
CA THR A 53 -6.05 -22.67 6.86
C THR A 53 -6.90 -23.65 6.05
N SER A 54 -7.99 -24.16 6.61
CA SER A 54 -8.91 -25.08 5.95
C SER A 54 -9.91 -24.30 5.07
N PRO A 55 -9.99 -24.57 3.75
CA PRO A 55 -10.97 -23.94 2.86
C PRO A 55 -12.41 -24.13 3.33
N GLU A 56 -12.74 -25.29 3.93
CA GLU A 56 -14.08 -25.65 4.41
C GLU A 56 -14.52 -24.83 5.63
N SER A 57 -13.60 -24.09 6.24
CA SER A 57 -13.90 -23.15 7.32
C SER A 57 -14.37 -21.80 6.81
N PHE A 58 -14.48 -21.63 5.50
CA PHE A 58 -14.87 -20.39 4.83
C PHE A 58 -16.08 -20.59 3.90
N GLU A 59 -17.01 -19.66 3.94
CA GLU A 59 -18.06 -19.48 2.94
C GLU A 59 -17.64 -18.34 2.01
N VAL A 60 -17.43 -18.65 0.73
CA VAL A 60 -17.08 -17.65 -0.30
C VAL A 60 -18.37 -17.14 -0.96
N GLY A 61 -18.53 -15.83 -1.02
CA GLY A 61 -19.65 -15.14 -1.66
C GLY A 61 -19.29 -14.59 -3.03
N ARG A 62 -19.94 -13.47 -3.42
CA ARG A 62 -19.76 -12.88 -4.74
C ARG A 62 -18.39 -12.18 -4.91
N LEU A 63 -17.96 -12.08 -6.16
CA LEU A 63 -16.88 -11.19 -6.57
C LEU A 63 -17.30 -9.74 -6.32
N ILE A 64 -16.50 -9.00 -5.56
CA ILE A 64 -16.76 -7.58 -5.23
C ILE A 64 -15.84 -6.61 -5.98
N GLY A 65 -14.75 -7.11 -6.58
CA GLY A 65 -13.88 -6.30 -7.42
C GLY A 65 -12.62 -7.04 -7.84
N SER A 66 -11.82 -6.38 -8.66
CA SER A 66 -10.47 -6.84 -9.01
C SER A 66 -9.58 -5.64 -9.24
N TYR A 67 -8.31 -5.77 -8.90
CA TYR A 67 -7.30 -4.75 -9.22
C TYR A 67 -5.99 -5.43 -9.59
N GLY A 68 -5.25 -4.82 -10.51
CA GLY A 68 -3.86 -5.17 -10.74
C GLY A 68 -2.97 -4.37 -9.81
N PHE A 69 -1.77 -4.87 -9.54
CA PHE A 69 -0.72 -4.00 -9.07
C PHE A 69 -0.18 -3.23 -10.27
N MET A 70 -0.35 -1.91 -10.24
CA MET A 70 0.42 -1.02 -11.09
C MET A 70 1.69 -0.66 -10.36
N ASN A 71 2.78 -0.60 -11.11
CA ASN A 71 4.11 -0.16 -10.67
C ASN A 71 4.18 1.36 -10.41
N ILE A 72 3.09 1.91 -9.91
CA ILE A 72 2.91 3.32 -9.66
C ILE A 72 2.34 3.34 -8.26
N THR A 73 3.11 3.95 -7.35
CA THR A 73 2.61 4.42 -6.05
C THR A 73 1.12 4.75 -6.15
N SER A 74 0.31 4.28 -5.20
CA SER A 74 -1.17 4.14 -5.22
C SER A 74 -2.01 5.41 -5.46
N TYR A 75 -1.42 6.42 -6.08
CA TYR A 75 -1.93 7.69 -6.61
C TYR A 75 -2.52 7.58 -8.03
N SER A 76 -2.49 6.42 -8.69
CA SER A 76 -3.25 6.20 -9.92
C SER A 76 -4.71 5.85 -9.61
N ALA A 77 -5.59 6.84 -9.64
CA ALA A 77 -7.03 6.58 -9.78
C ALA A 77 -7.27 5.93 -11.16
N GLY A 78 -8.03 4.83 -11.18
CA GLY A 78 -8.12 3.95 -12.34
C GLY A 78 -8.62 4.60 -13.64
N GLY A 79 -8.12 4.05 -14.76
CA GLY A 79 -8.67 4.23 -16.10
C GLY A 79 -7.71 4.81 -17.13
N MET A 80 -7.30 3.94 -18.07
CA MET A 80 -6.76 4.18 -19.42
C MET A 80 -5.24 4.35 -19.63
N ASP A 81 -4.76 3.57 -20.59
CA ASP A 81 -3.41 3.47 -21.17
C ASP A 81 -2.84 4.84 -21.57
N PHE A 82 -1.63 5.17 -21.11
CA PHE A 82 -0.75 6.13 -21.81
C PHE A 82 0.72 5.87 -21.47
N GLU A 83 1.51 5.62 -22.53
CA GLU A 83 2.97 5.62 -22.50
C GLU A 83 3.50 6.98 -22.01
N TYR A 84 4.49 6.98 -21.10
CA TYR A 84 5.20 8.19 -20.73
C TYR A 84 6.72 7.97 -20.70
N SER A 85 7.39 8.75 -21.55
CA SER A 85 8.82 9.03 -21.49
C SER A 85 9.03 10.35 -20.74
N GLY A 86 9.98 10.39 -19.80
CA GLY A 86 10.50 11.64 -19.22
C GLY A 86 9.89 12.08 -17.89
N GLY A 87 10.16 11.32 -16.83
CA GLY A 87 9.93 11.69 -15.44
C GLY A 87 10.24 10.46 -14.58
N GLN A 88 11.14 10.55 -13.60
CA GLN A 88 11.61 9.41 -12.82
C GLN A 88 10.53 8.97 -11.81
N LEU A 89 9.44 8.39 -12.33
CA LEU A 89 8.37 7.76 -11.57
C LEU A 89 8.98 6.69 -10.66
N LYS A 90 8.45 6.58 -9.44
CA LYS A 90 8.86 5.52 -8.50
C LYS A 90 8.40 4.17 -9.04
N VAL A 91 9.31 3.51 -9.76
CA VAL A 91 9.12 2.17 -10.31
C VAL A 91 9.72 1.16 -9.32
N GLN A 92 8.87 0.31 -8.74
CA GLN A 92 9.18 -0.96 -8.11
C GLN A 92 8.90 -2.08 -9.13
N ASP A 93 9.92 -2.51 -9.89
CA ASP A 93 9.90 -3.46 -11.03
C ASP A 93 8.93 -4.66 -10.91
N VAL A 94 7.64 -4.43 -11.14
CA VAL A 94 6.61 -5.41 -11.49
C VAL A 94 5.96 -4.86 -12.74
N GLY A 95 5.92 -5.63 -13.83
CA GLY A 95 5.35 -5.17 -15.09
C GLY A 95 3.88 -4.77 -14.92
N GLU A 96 3.46 -3.68 -15.57
CA GLU A 96 2.06 -3.25 -15.57
C GLU A 96 1.13 -4.42 -15.95
N GLY A 97 0.16 -4.74 -15.08
CA GLY A 97 -0.84 -5.77 -15.35
C GLY A 97 -0.40 -7.23 -15.20
N SER A 98 0.80 -7.53 -14.68
CA SER A 98 1.28 -8.92 -14.55
C SER A 98 0.48 -9.78 -13.55
N VAL A 99 0.00 -9.16 -12.46
CA VAL A 99 -0.76 -9.85 -11.40
C VAL A 99 -2.12 -9.19 -11.18
N LYS A 100 -3.20 -9.88 -11.55
CA LYS A 100 -4.59 -9.45 -11.31
C LYS A 100 -5.17 -10.10 -10.06
N ILE A 101 -5.33 -9.32 -9.00
CA ILE A 101 -6.00 -9.74 -7.77
C ILE A 101 -7.50 -9.64 -7.92
N ARG A 102 -8.22 -10.63 -7.39
CA ARG A 102 -9.68 -10.58 -7.24
C ARG A 102 -10.05 -10.46 -5.77
N LEU A 103 -11.12 -9.71 -5.50
CA LEU A 103 -11.70 -9.55 -4.18
C LEU A 103 -13.05 -10.24 -4.14
N TYR A 104 -13.27 -11.09 -3.15
CA TYR A 104 -14.56 -11.74 -2.90
C TYR A 104 -15.06 -11.40 -1.49
N GLU A 105 -16.36 -11.27 -1.34
CA GLU A 105 -16.96 -11.28 0.00
C GLU A 105 -16.98 -12.70 0.55
N GLY A 106 -17.06 -12.83 1.87
CA GLY A 106 -17.18 -14.13 2.51
C GLY A 106 -17.50 -14.07 3.98
N ARG A 107 -17.58 -15.25 4.60
CA ARG A 107 -17.77 -15.42 6.04
C ARG A 107 -16.98 -16.61 6.56
N ILE A 108 -16.68 -16.60 7.85
CA ILE A 108 -16.15 -17.77 8.55
C ILE A 108 -17.31 -18.72 8.84
N ALA A 109 -17.21 -19.97 8.38
CA ALA A 109 -18.26 -20.98 8.46
C ALA A 109 -18.25 -21.76 9.77
N GLN A 110 -17.09 -21.88 10.42
CA GLN A 110 -16.86 -22.77 11.56
C GLN A 110 -15.99 -22.14 12.66
N GLY A 111 -16.02 -22.71 13.86
CA GLY A 111 -15.20 -22.25 15.00
C GLY A 111 -15.75 -21.03 15.74
N SER A 112 -14.95 -20.46 16.63
CA SER A 112 -15.35 -19.35 17.53
C SER A 112 -15.64 -18.03 16.80
N LEU A 113 -15.15 -17.89 15.56
CA LEU A 113 -15.37 -16.72 14.72
C LEU A 113 -16.50 -16.93 13.69
N ARG A 114 -17.30 -18.00 13.81
CA ARG A 114 -18.40 -18.31 12.88
C ARG A 114 -19.32 -17.10 12.66
N GLY A 115 -19.68 -16.86 11.40
CA GLY A 115 -20.51 -15.72 10.97
C GLY A 115 -19.73 -14.42 10.78
N THR A 116 -18.46 -14.34 11.19
CA THR A 116 -17.64 -13.14 11.00
C THR A 116 -17.45 -12.86 9.50
N PRO A 117 -17.80 -11.64 9.02
CA PRO A 117 -17.60 -11.27 7.63
C PRO A 117 -16.11 -11.09 7.31
N VAL A 118 -15.71 -11.62 6.16
CA VAL A 118 -14.35 -11.51 5.63
C VAL A 118 -14.38 -10.99 4.20
N VAL A 119 -13.24 -10.44 3.77
CA VAL A 119 -12.94 -10.15 2.38
C VAL A 119 -11.78 -11.06 1.98
N PHE A 120 -11.97 -11.84 0.94
CA PHE A 120 -10.90 -12.64 0.35
C PHE A 120 -10.15 -11.80 -0.67
N LYS A 121 -8.84 -11.80 -0.54
CA LYS A 121 -7.89 -11.32 -1.56
C LYS A 121 -7.29 -12.53 -2.24
N VAL A 122 -7.55 -12.66 -3.53
CA VAL A 122 -7.21 -13.86 -4.31
C VAL A 122 -6.11 -13.54 -5.30
N TYR A 123 -4.96 -14.15 -5.09
CA TYR A 123 -3.82 -14.10 -5.99
C TYR A 123 -3.95 -15.22 -7.02
N PRO A 124 -3.76 -14.94 -8.31
CA PRO A 124 -3.73 -15.96 -9.34
C PRO A 124 -2.56 -16.91 -9.08
N GLY A 125 -2.75 -18.21 -9.34
CA GLY A 125 -1.64 -19.16 -9.25
C GLY A 125 -0.59 -18.91 -10.34
N GLN A 126 0.59 -19.52 -10.16
CA GLN A 126 1.78 -19.32 -11.00
C GLN A 126 1.54 -19.39 -12.52
N ARG A 127 0.59 -20.23 -12.99
CA ARG A 127 0.26 -20.34 -14.42
C ARG A 127 -0.34 -19.07 -15.02
N ALA A 128 -1.08 -18.31 -14.21
CA ALA A 128 -1.80 -17.12 -14.65
C ALA A 128 -1.14 -15.81 -14.17
N GLY A 129 -0.47 -15.82 -13.02
CA GLY A 129 0.18 -14.64 -12.44
C GLY A 129 1.70 -14.69 -12.37
N GLY A 130 2.32 -15.75 -12.90
CA GLY A 130 3.76 -15.95 -12.80
C GLY A 130 4.25 -16.15 -11.37
N ILE A 131 5.58 -16.14 -11.21
CA ILE A 131 6.24 -16.25 -9.90
C ILE A 131 5.93 -15.03 -9.02
N GLU A 132 5.67 -13.87 -9.63
CA GLU A 132 5.37 -12.62 -8.94
C GLU A 132 4.12 -12.76 -8.06
N ALA A 133 3.03 -13.35 -8.57
CA ALA A 133 1.80 -13.53 -7.79
C ALA A 133 2.02 -14.33 -6.50
N ASP A 134 2.75 -15.44 -6.59
CA ASP A 134 3.09 -16.30 -5.45
C ASP A 134 3.97 -15.54 -4.44
N MET A 135 4.97 -14.79 -4.94
CA MET A 135 5.84 -13.97 -4.09
C MET A 135 5.05 -12.89 -3.35
N MET A 136 4.12 -12.22 -4.02
CA MET A 136 3.29 -11.18 -3.44
C MET A 136 2.34 -11.72 -2.37
N ALA A 137 1.68 -12.85 -2.64
CA ALA A 137 0.80 -13.50 -1.67
C ALA A 137 1.57 -13.98 -0.43
N ALA A 138 2.72 -14.63 -0.65
CA ALA A 138 3.58 -15.10 0.43
C ALA A 138 4.12 -13.94 1.27
N ASN A 139 4.51 -12.84 0.63
CA ASN A 139 5.01 -11.66 1.33
C ASN A 139 3.91 -10.98 2.16
N GLU A 140 2.70 -10.82 1.61
CA GLU A 140 1.56 -10.26 2.34
C GLU A 140 1.18 -11.13 3.55
N LEU A 141 1.07 -12.45 3.35
CA LEU A 141 0.82 -13.42 4.42
C LEU A 141 1.89 -13.31 5.54
N ASN A 142 3.16 -13.30 5.17
CA ASN A 142 4.28 -13.20 6.11
C ASN A 142 4.29 -11.86 6.86
N ALA A 143 4.04 -10.75 6.17
CA ALA A 143 3.95 -9.43 6.80
C ALA A 143 2.86 -9.40 7.88
N HIS A 144 1.65 -9.90 7.56
CA HIS A 144 0.57 -9.99 8.54
C HIS A 144 0.89 -10.96 9.69
N ALA A 145 1.48 -12.12 9.42
CA ALA A 145 1.84 -13.08 10.46
C ALA A 145 2.83 -12.47 11.49
N VAL A 146 3.81 -11.70 11.02
CA VAL A 146 4.76 -10.99 11.89
C VAL A 146 4.07 -9.86 12.67
N LEU A 147 3.31 -9.01 11.99
CA LEU A 147 2.67 -7.85 12.62
C LEU A 147 1.58 -8.24 13.63
N GLN A 148 0.93 -9.39 13.47
CA GLN A 148 -0.13 -9.89 14.36
C GLN A 148 0.38 -10.78 15.51
N SER A 149 1.63 -11.25 15.45
CA SER A 149 2.23 -12.08 16.52
C SER A 149 2.90 -11.28 17.63
N SER A 150 2.79 -9.95 17.60
CA SER A 150 3.38 -9.07 18.63
C SER A 150 2.78 -9.31 20.01
N SER A 151 3.64 -9.33 21.03
CA SER A 151 3.26 -9.46 22.44
C SER A 151 2.45 -8.28 22.97
N LYS A 152 2.47 -7.13 22.27
CA LYS A 152 1.68 -5.93 22.60
C LYS A 152 0.26 -5.97 22.02
N GLY A 153 -0.11 -7.06 21.35
CA GLY A 153 -1.39 -7.21 20.65
C GLY A 153 -1.37 -6.61 19.25
N ALA A 154 -2.36 -6.98 18.44
CA ALA A 154 -2.48 -6.49 17.06
C ALA A 154 -2.91 -5.01 17.02
N CYS A 155 -2.30 -4.23 16.13
CA CYS A 155 -2.67 -2.83 15.91
C CYS A 155 -4.05 -2.73 15.24
N GLN A 156 -4.97 -2.00 15.87
CA GLN A 156 -6.32 -1.78 15.33
C GLN A 156 -6.34 -1.00 14.00
N ASN A 157 -5.25 -0.27 13.70
CA ASN A 157 -5.04 0.51 12.48
C ASN A 157 -4.32 -0.27 11.37
N LEU A 158 -4.21 -1.59 11.51
CA LEU A 158 -3.82 -2.51 10.45
C LEU A 158 -4.98 -3.47 10.16
N LEU A 159 -5.17 -3.82 8.89
CA LEU A 159 -6.16 -4.83 8.51
C LEU A 159 -5.76 -6.19 9.08
N MET A 160 -6.75 -6.94 9.60
CA MET A 160 -6.50 -8.21 10.27
C MET A 160 -6.67 -9.38 9.29
N LEU A 161 -5.60 -10.13 9.06
CA LEU A 161 -5.60 -11.43 8.41
C LEU A 161 -6.15 -12.47 9.40
N VAL A 162 -7.24 -13.14 9.02
CA VAL A 162 -7.86 -14.21 9.82
C VAL A 162 -7.45 -15.60 9.37
N GLY A 163 -6.99 -15.74 8.14
CA GLY A 163 -6.60 -17.02 7.58
C GLY A 163 -6.26 -16.94 6.10
N GLY A 164 -6.03 -18.09 5.50
CA GLY A 164 -5.83 -18.21 4.07
C GLY A 164 -5.56 -19.65 3.66
N PHE A 165 -5.80 -19.95 2.39
CA PHE A 165 -5.65 -21.29 1.84
C PHE A 165 -5.20 -21.23 0.37
N GLU A 166 -4.68 -22.34 -0.12
CA GLU A 166 -4.33 -22.52 -1.52
C GLU A 166 -5.31 -23.50 -2.17
N THR A 167 -5.76 -23.19 -3.39
CA THR A 167 -6.62 -24.09 -4.16
C THR A 167 -5.80 -25.10 -4.96
N LYS A 168 -6.46 -26.14 -5.48
CA LYS A 168 -5.81 -27.13 -6.38
C LYS A 168 -5.27 -26.50 -7.67
N THR A 169 -5.75 -25.31 -8.06
CA THR A 169 -5.27 -24.56 -9.23
C THR A 169 -4.06 -23.68 -8.90
N GLY A 170 -3.61 -23.67 -7.63
CA GLY A 170 -2.48 -22.88 -7.14
C GLY A 170 -2.84 -21.45 -6.75
N GLU A 171 -4.12 -21.05 -6.77
CA GLU A 171 -4.51 -19.71 -6.34
C GLU A 171 -4.36 -19.58 -4.82
N GLN A 172 -3.79 -18.47 -4.37
CA GLN A 172 -3.70 -18.17 -2.94
C GLN A 172 -4.83 -17.24 -2.51
N TRP A 173 -5.61 -17.69 -1.55
CA TRP A 173 -6.76 -16.97 -1.00
C TRP A 173 -6.41 -16.50 0.39
N LEU A 174 -6.23 -15.19 0.57
CA LEU A 174 -5.99 -14.57 1.88
C LEU A 174 -7.31 -13.98 2.41
N ALA A 175 -7.70 -14.38 3.62
CA ALA A 175 -8.94 -13.97 4.25
C ALA A 175 -8.69 -12.87 5.27
N PHE A 176 -9.25 -11.69 5.03
CA PHE A 176 -9.14 -10.54 5.93
C PHE A 176 -10.46 -10.28 6.64
N ARG A 177 -10.42 -9.98 7.94
CA ARG A 177 -11.60 -9.49 8.66
C ARG A 177 -12.12 -8.24 7.97
N ASN A 178 -13.42 -8.16 7.72
CA ASN A 178 -14.00 -7.00 7.08
C ASN A 178 -13.85 -5.76 7.99
N GLY A 179 -12.92 -4.86 7.62
CA GLY A 179 -12.61 -3.63 8.34
C GLY A 179 -13.41 -2.42 7.86
N GLY A 180 -14.27 -2.59 6.87
CA GLY A 180 -14.95 -1.52 6.16
C GLY A 180 -14.98 -1.77 4.66
N LYS A 181 -15.96 -1.17 3.98
CA LYS A 181 -16.14 -1.30 2.52
C LYS A 181 -15.61 -0.11 1.72
N TYR A 182 -15.22 0.95 2.41
CA TYR A 182 -14.73 2.19 1.80
C TYR A 182 -13.23 2.32 2.00
N SER A 183 -12.59 3.00 1.07
CA SER A 183 -11.22 3.48 1.18
C SER A 183 -11.17 4.99 1.45
N ALA A 184 -9.98 5.52 1.77
CA ALA A 184 -9.78 6.97 1.83
C ALA A 184 -9.98 7.63 0.46
N ALA A 185 -9.69 6.92 -0.64
CA ALA A 185 -10.01 7.37 -1.99
C ALA A 185 -11.54 7.50 -2.21
N ASP A 186 -12.32 6.50 -1.77
CA ASP A 186 -13.79 6.54 -1.88
C ASP A 186 -14.38 7.71 -1.08
N TYR A 187 -13.88 7.92 0.14
CA TYR A 187 -14.27 9.06 0.97
C TYR A 187 -13.99 10.39 0.26
N ALA A 188 -12.77 10.58 -0.25
CA ALA A 188 -12.36 11.82 -0.89
C ALA A 188 -13.21 12.10 -2.14
N LYS A 189 -13.43 11.08 -2.98
CA LYS A 189 -14.31 11.15 -4.16
C LYS A 189 -15.74 11.52 -3.80
N VAL A 190 -16.35 10.79 -2.86
CA VAL A 190 -17.74 11.06 -2.44
C VAL A 190 -17.86 12.48 -1.86
N THR A 191 -16.83 12.97 -1.19
CA THR A 191 -16.84 14.29 -0.57
C THR A 191 -16.68 15.40 -1.60
N SER A 192 -15.75 15.28 -2.55
CA SER A 192 -15.58 16.26 -3.63
C SER A 192 -16.80 16.35 -4.54
N GLU A 193 -17.40 15.22 -4.90
CA GLU A 193 -18.65 15.16 -5.68
C GLU A 193 -19.83 15.84 -4.94
N LYS A 194 -19.89 15.71 -3.60
CA LYS A 194 -20.90 16.41 -2.80
C LYS A 194 -20.72 17.93 -2.84
N ILE A 195 -19.49 18.42 -2.85
CA ILE A 195 -19.19 19.87 -2.97
C ILE A 195 -19.67 20.38 -4.32
N SER A 196 -19.28 19.72 -5.42
CA SER A 196 -19.70 20.10 -6.78
C SER A 196 -21.22 20.08 -6.94
N LYS A 197 -21.92 19.12 -6.33
CA LYS A 197 -23.38 19.09 -6.31
C LYS A 197 -23.97 20.26 -5.54
N SER A 198 -23.46 20.56 -4.34
CA SER A 198 -23.95 21.68 -3.52
C SER A 198 -23.80 23.04 -4.22
N ILE A 199 -22.71 23.22 -4.97
CA ILE A 199 -22.45 24.44 -5.75
C ILE A 199 -23.41 24.54 -6.93
N SER A 200 -23.61 23.44 -7.68
CA SER A 200 -24.50 23.44 -8.85
C SER A 200 -25.98 23.58 -8.50
N THR A 201 -26.43 22.99 -7.39
CA THR A 201 -27.83 23.09 -6.94
C THR A 201 -28.14 24.36 -6.16
N LYS A 202 -27.12 25.18 -5.82
CA LYS A 202 -27.24 26.28 -4.84
C LYS A 202 -27.93 25.85 -3.55
N GLU A 203 -27.89 24.55 -3.22
CA GLU A 203 -28.49 24.03 -1.99
C GLU A 203 -27.75 24.61 -0.78
N ASN A 204 -28.45 25.50 -0.08
CA ASN A 204 -28.11 26.04 1.24
C ASN A 204 -26.84 26.89 1.32
N SER A 205 -26.79 27.98 0.55
CA SER A 205 -25.90 29.12 0.81
C SER A 205 -26.36 30.03 1.97
N TRP A 206 -27.59 29.88 2.48
CA TRP A 206 -28.17 30.84 3.43
C TRP A 206 -27.83 30.58 4.90
N ASN A 207 -27.38 29.38 5.27
CA ASN A 207 -27.04 29.03 6.66
C ASN A 207 -25.52 28.88 6.85
N HIS A 208 -24.86 30.01 7.09
CA HIS A 208 -23.41 30.08 7.33
C HIS A 208 -22.96 29.17 8.49
N PHE A 209 -23.75 29.09 9.56
CA PHE A 209 -23.43 28.26 10.72
C PHE A 209 -23.39 26.77 10.37
N GLU A 210 -24.33 26.28 9.54
CA GLU A 210 -24.30 24.90 9.09
C GLU A 210 -23.09 24.57 8.21
N GLN A 211 -22.68 25.52 7.36
CA GLN A 211 -21.51 25.36 6.49
C GLN A 211 -20.22 25.29 7.31
N GLU A 212 -20.01 26.22 8.25
CA GLU A 212 -18.87 26.17 9.16
C GLU A 212 -18.80 24.85 9.93
N GLN A 213 -19.95 24.37 10.44
CA GLN A 213 -20.00 23.10 11.16
C GLN A 213 -19.72 21.89 10.26
N LYS A 214 -20.13 21.92 8.98
CA LYS A 214 -19.76 20.88 8.00
C LYS A 214 -18.25 20.88 7.79
N ILE A 215 -17.64 22.04 7.55
CA ILE A 215 -16.19 22.16 7.35
C ILE A 215 -15.41 21.73 8.60
N LYS A 216 -15.83 22.13 9.81
CA LYS A 216 -15.22 21.66 11.07
C LYS A 216 -15.25 20.14 11.19
N ARG A 217 -16.40 19.50 10.92
CA ARG A 217 -16.51 18.03 10.93
C ARG A 217 -15.61 17.37 9.90
N ARG A 218 -15.53 17.92 8.68
CA ARG A 218 -14.64 17.42 7.64
C ARG A 218 -13.17 17.46 8.06
N ARG A 219 -12.72 18.61 8.59
CA ARG A 219 -11.35 18.79 9.11
C ARG A 219 -11.04 17.76 10.19
N TYR A 220 -11.96 17.58 11.15
CA TYR A 220 -11.81 16.58 12.21
C TYR A 220 -11.77 15.14 11.66
N PHE A 221 -12.63 14.81 10.69
CA PHE A 221 -12.65 13.49 10.05
C PHE A 221 -11.33 13.20 9.31
N VAL A 222 -10.84 14.15 8.51
CA VAL A 222 -9.57 14.01 7.78
C VAL A 222 -8.39 13.84 8.74
N ILE A 223 -8.35 14.59 9.84
CA ILE A 223 -7.27 14.46 10.82
C ILE A 223 -7.35 13.12 11.57
N LYS A 224 -8.55 12.64 11.93
CA LYS A 224 -8.73 11.29 12.48
C LYS A 224 -8.29 10.21 11.50
N LEU A 225 -8.57 10.39 10.21
CA LEU A 225 -8.11 9.50 9.15
C LEU A 225 -6.58 9.42 9.13
N LEU A 226 -5.92 10.58 9.03
CA LEU A 226 -4.46 10.69 9.02
C LEU A 226 -3.85 10.10 10.30
N GLN A 227 -4.38 10.44 11.48
CA GLN A 227 -3.92 9.89 12.76
C GLN A 227 -3.93 8.36 12.74
N GLY A 228 -5.02 7.74 12.28
CA GLY A 228 -5.12 6.28 12.19
C GLY A 228 -4.12 5.68 11.20
N ALA A 229 -3.98 6.25 10.01
CA ALA A 229 -3.03 5.78 9.00
C ALA A 229 -1.58 5.85 9.51
N ILE A 230 -1.16 6.99 10.08
CA ILE A 230 0.19 7.16 10.64
C ILE A 230 0.41 6.29 11.88
N THR A 231 -0.63 6.04 12.70
CA THR A 231 -0.55 5.09 13.82
C THR A 231 -0.25 3.67 13.34
N GLY A 232 -0.92 3.23 12.26
CA GLY A 232 -0.62 1.95 11.61
C GLY A 232 0.82 1.89 11.10
N LEU A 233 1.28 2.97 10.46
CA LEU A 233 2.63 3.07 9.90
C LEU A 233 3.72 3.05 11.00
N ALA A 234 3.54 3.82 12.07
CA ALA A 234 4.42 3.80 13.24
C ALA A 234 4.52 2.40 13.86
N TYR A 235 3.39 1.70 13.97
CA TYR A 235 3.39 0.32 14.44
C TYR A 235 4.20 -0.61 13.51
N MET A 236 4.09 -0.47 12.19
CA MET A 236 4.90 -1.24 11.25
C MET A 236 6.40 -0.94 11.41
N HIS A 237 6.77 0.35 11.45
CA HIS A 237 8.17 0.78 11.62
C HIS A 237 8.78 0.27 12.92
N TYR A 238 8.00 0.28 14.01
CA TYR A 238 8.41 -0.28 15.30
C TYR A 238 8.68 -1.80 15.25
N HIS A 239 8.03 -2.52 14.34
CA HIS A 239 8.23 -3.97 14.11
C HIS A 239 9.16 -4.26 12.94
N ASP A 240 10.04 -3.32 12.57
CA ASP A 240 10.99 -3.46 11.46
C ASP A 240 10.30 -3.85 10.14
N ARG A 241 9.14 -3.25 9.86
CA ARG A 241 8.37 -3.45 8.63
C ARG A 241 8.10 -2.12 7.94
N LEU A 242 8.28 -2.09 6.62
CA LEU A 242 7.84 -1.00 5.75
C LEU A 242 6.51 -1.33 5.08
N HIS A 243 5.77 -0.30 4.66
CA HIS A 243 4.53 -0.43 3.88
C HIS A 243 4.80 -0.48 2.36
N GLN A 244 5.54 0.51 1.81
CA GLN A 244 6.01 0.59 0.41
C GLN A 244 4.94 0.68 -0.70
N SER A 245 3.68 0.85 -0.32
CA SER A 245 2.55 1.00 -1.24
C SER A 245 1.51 2.00 -0.73
N LEU A 246 1.92 2.92 0.16
CA LEU A 246 1.00 3.76 0.92
C LEU A 246 0.37 4.85 0.04
N GLY A 247 -0.94 4.92 0.11
CA GLY A 247 -1.76 5.93 -0.57
C GLY A 247 -3.25 5.76 -0.31
N PRO A 248 -4.12 6.55 -0.97
CA PRO A 248 -5.53 6.67 -0.58
C PRO A 248 -6.31 5.36 -0.63
N SER A 249 -6.00 4.48 -1.60
CA SER A 249 -6.64 3.17 -1.75
C SER A 249 -6.14 2.13 -0.75
N SER A 250 -4.99 2.34 -0.11
CA SER A 250 -4.40 1.42 0.88
C SER A 250 -4.92 1.64 2.31
N VAL A 251 -5.82 2.61 2.51
CA VAL A 251 -6.44 2.90 3.82
C VAL A 251 -7.92 2.55 3.78
N VAL A 252 -8.33 1.52 4.53
CA VAL A 252 -9.72 1.08 4.67
C VAL A 252 -10.41 1.84 5.79
N LEU A 253 -11.66 2.26 5.55
CA LEU A 253 -12.50 3.01 6.47
C LEU A 253 -13.78 2.22 6.79
N ASN A 254 -14.12 2.14 8.08
CA ASN A 254 -15.38 1.55 8.54
C ASN A 254 -16.59 2.46 8.25
N THR A 255 -16.38 3.78 8.15
CA THR A 255 -17.40 4.77 7.81
C THR A 255 -16.80 5.91 7.01
N ILE A 256 -17.62 6.56 6.18
CA ILE A 256 -17.29 7.79 5.46
C ILE A 256 -18.20 8.96 5.90
N ALA A 257 -19.00 8.75 6.95
CA ALA A 257 -19.86 9.77 7.51
C ALA A 257 -19.03 10.67 8.43
N GLU A 258 -18.81 11.93 8.04
CA GLU A 258 -18.02 12.90 8.82
C GLU A 258 -18.53 13.09 10.27
N ARG A 259 -19.83 12.89 10.51
CA ARG A 259 -20.44 12.94 11.86
C ARG A 259 -20.01 11.78 12.77
N GLU A 260 -19.59 10.66 12.19
CA GLU A 260 -19.14 9.47 12.91
C GLU A 260 -17.62 9.44 13.08
N ALA A 261 -16.92 10.56 12.82
CA ALA A 261 -15.48 10.68 13.01
C ALA A 261 -14.95 10.15 14.36
N PRO A 262 -15.65 10.30 15.51
CA PRO A 262 -15.21 9.70 16.78
C PRO A 262 -15.09 8.17 16.76
N TYR A 263 -15.84 7.49 15.87
CA TYR A 263 -15.85 6.03 15.69
C TYR A 263 -15.06 5.58 14.47
N LEU A 264 -14.39 6.50 13.77
CA LEU A 264 -13.56 6.20 12.62
C LEU A 264 -12.32 5.41 13.06
N VAL A 265 -12.11 4.24 12.44
CA VAL A 265 -10.89 3.43 12.63
C VAL A 265 -10.27 3.17 11.26
N PRO A 266 -9.34 4.02 10.81
CA PRO A 266 -8.61 3.84 9.57
C PRO A 266 -7.64 2.66 9.68
N ARG A 267 -7.58 1.80 8.66
CA ARG A 267 -6.72 0.62 8.65
C ARG A 267 -5.87 0.53 7.40
N LEU A 268 -4.56 0.40 7.56
CA LEU A 268 -3.67 0.10 6.43
C LEU A 268 -3.88 -1.33 5.94
N ARG A 269 -3.75 -1.53 4.63
CA ARG A 269 -3.85 -2.82 3.93
C ARG A 269 -2.84 -2.87 2.77
N ASP A 270 -2.85 -3.97 2.02
CA ASP A 270 -2.01 -4.16 0.82
C ASP A 270 -0.51 -4.28 1.13
N LEU A 271 -0.19 -5.21 2.02
CA LEU A 271 1.18 -5.48 2.48
C LEU A 271 2.00 -6.39 1.54
N ALA A 272 1.53 -6.64 0.32
CA ALA A 272 2.25 -7.44 -0.69
C ALA A 272 3.67 -6.93 -1.01
N PHE A 273 3.90 -5.62 -0.89
CA PHE A 273 5.21 -4.99 -1.08
C PHE A 273 5.93 -4.67 0.22
N SER A 274 5.40 -5.11 1.37
CA SER A 274 6.01 -4.85 2.67
C SER A 274 7.42 -5.41 2.74
N VAL A 275 8.35 -4.62 3.28
CA VAL A 275 9.77 -4.99 3.37
C VAL A 275 10.17 -5.19 4.82
N ASP A 276 10.97 -6.22 5.07
CA ASP A 276 11.56 -6.53 6.37
C ASP A 276 12.88 -5.78 6.56
N LEU A 277 12.98 -4.99 7.63
CA LEU A 277 14.14 -4.14 7.93
C LEU A 277 15.17 -4.80 8.85
N ARG A 278 14.99 -6.06 9.25
CA ARG A 278 15.99 -6.75 10.07
C ARG A 278 17.32 -6.82 9.31
N ILE A 279 18.42 -6.54 10.00
CA ILE A 279 19.77 -6.39 9.41
C ILE A 279 20.14 -7.56 8.50
N SER A 280 19.84 -8.80 8.92
CA SER A 280 20.09 -10.01 8.13
C SER A 280 19.48 -9.96 6.72
N ASN A 281 18.29 -9.35 6.57
CA ASN A 281 17.60 -9.26 5.29
C ASN A 281 18.13 -8.10 4.43
N LEU A 282 18.70 -7.07 5.05
CA LEU A 282 19.30 -5.92 4.36
C LEU A 282 20.68 -6.24 3.78
N GLU A 283 21.42 -7.14 4.42
CA GLU A 283 22.72 -7.63 3.96
C GLU A 283 22.59 -8.61 2.80
N ASP A 284 21.56 -9.47 2.82
CA ASP A 284 21.38 -10.50 1.79
C ASP A 284 20.94 -9.93 0.43
N GLY A 285 20.39 -8.71 0.36
CA GLY A 285 19.98 -8.04 -0.89
C GLY A 285 18.95 -8.80 -1.73
N ARG A 286 18.38 -9.89 -1.22
CA ARG A 286 17.57 -10.85 -1.95
C ARG A 286 16.08 -10.59 -1.73
N GLY A 287 15.53 -9.69 -2.53
CA GLY A 287 14.08 -9.56 -2.67
C GLY A 287 13.76 -8.77 -3.93
N THR A 288 13.32 -9.46 -4.99
CA THR A 288 12.94 -8.84 -6.28
C THR A 288 11.92 -7.71 -6.08
N LEU A 289 10.94 -7.92 -5.19
CA LEU A 289 9.92 -6.92 -4.85
C LEU A 289 10.52 -5.65 -4.21
N SER A 290 11.66 -5.73 -3.53
CA SER A 290 12.30 -4.59 -2.84
C SER A 290 13.44 -3.95 -3.63
N GLU A 291 13.77 -4.47 -4.81
CA GLU A 291 14.95 -4.05 -5.56
C GLU A 291 14.88 -2.56 -5.96
N GLY A 292 13.71 -2.11 -6.43
CA GLY A 292 13.48 -0.71 -6.76
C GLY A 292 13.71 0.23 -5.57
N LEU A 293 13.27 -0.15 -4.36
CA LEU A 293 13.53 0.62 -3.13
C LEU A 293 15.03 0.75 -2.87
N TRP A 294 15.77 -0.36 -2.94
CA TRP A 294 17.20 -0.36 -2.63
C TRP A 294 18.05 0.34 -3.68
N ARG A 295 17.64 0.31 -4.96
CA ARG A 295 18.28 1.14 -6.00
C ARG A 295 18.10 2.63 -5.70
N ARG A 296 16.90 3.06 -5.30
CA ARG A 296 16.66 4.47 -4.88
C ARG A 296 17.46 4.83 -3.63
N ALA A 297 17.59 3.92 -2.67
CA ALA A 297 18.39 4.13 -1.47
C ALA A 297 19.86 4.41 -1.83
N ILE A 298 20.46 3.56 -2.67
CA ILE A 298 21.85 3.72 -3.13
C ILE A 298 22.02 5.04 -3.89
N ALA A 299 21.08 5.38 -4.78
CA ALA A 299 21.10 6.65 -5.52
C ALA A 299 21.02 7.88 -4.61
N ALA A 300 20.33 7.77 -3.47
CA ALA A 300 20.26 8.81 -2.42
C ALA A 300 21.49 8.81 -1.47
N GLY A 301 22.49 7.97 -1.73
CA GLY A 301 23.70 7.85 -0.94
C GLY A 301 23.53 7.02 0.34
N ALA A 302 22.51 6.16 0.43
CA ALA A 302 22.35 5.20 1.52
C ALA A 302 23.00 3.86 1.16
N SER A 303 24.22 3.65 1.64
CA SER A 303 25.07 2.53 1.23
C SER A 303 25.19 1.44 2.29
N THR A 304 25.14 1.81 3.57
CA THR A 304 25.21 0.87 4.70
C THR A 304 23.83 0.29 5.04
N PRO A 305 23.75 -0.88 5.71
CA PRO A 305 22.46 -1.45 6.15
C PRO A 305 21.65 -0.48 7.02
N MET A 306 22.30 0.29 7.89
CA MET A 306 21.64 1.29 8.74
C MET A 306 21.10 2.48 7.93
N GLU A 307 21.86 2.97 6.95
CA GLU A 307 21.38 4.02 6.06
C GLU A 307 20.23 3.54 5.18
N LYS A 308 20.28 2.30 4.66
CA LYS A 308 19.18 1.70 3.90
C LYS A 308 17.92 1.57 4.76
N ARG A 309 18.05 1.15 6.02
CA ARG A 309 16.95 1.12 6.99
C ARG A 309 16.34 2.51 7.19
N ALA A 310 17.17 3.52 7.43
CA ALA A 310 16.73 4.90 7.59
C ALA A 310 16.05 5.44 6.32
N PHE A 311 16.60 5.13 5.15
CA PHE A 311 16.02 5.49 3.85
C PHE A 311 14.65 4.87 3.66
N GLY A 312 14.49 3.56 3.91
CA GLY A 312 13.22 2.88 3.75
C GLY A 312 12.12 3.46 4.64
N ILE A 313 12.43 3.74 5.90
CA ILE A 313 11.50 4.42 6.84
C ILE A 313 11.14 5.81 6.29
N ALA A 314 12.13 6.57 5.84
CA ALA A 314 11.92 7.91 5.28
C ALA A 314 11.16 7.89 3.92
N ASP A 315 11.21 6.79 3.16
CA ASP A 315 10.46 6.62 1.91
C ASP A 315 8.97 6.35 2.20
N ASP A 316 8.65 5.53 3.19
CA ASP A 316 7.28 5.38 3.70
C ASP A 316 6.71 6.73 4.21
N ILE A 317 7.53 7.54 4.88
CA ILE A 317 7.12 8.87 5.37
C ILE A 317 6.84 9.83 4.22
N TYR A 318 7.59 9.73 3.13
CA TYR A 318 7.31 10.50 1.94
C TYR A 318 5.96 10.13 1.33
N GLU A 319 5.65 8.83 1.21
CA GLU A 319 4.34 8.37 0.75
C GLU A 319 3.22 8.82 1.70
N ALA A 320 3.47 8.83 3.00
CA ALA A 320 2.54 9.37 3.98
C ALA A 320 2.31 10.89 3.81
N GLY A 321 3.34 11.62 3.38
CA GLY A 321 3.25 13.04 3.04
C GLY A 321 2.37 13.28 1.82
N LEU A 322 2.53 12.46 0.78
CA LEU A 322 1.65 12.51 -0.40
C LEU A 322 0.19 12.15 -0.04
N LEU A 323 -0.02 11.20 0.87
CA LEU A 323 -1.37 10.87 1.39
C LEU A 323 -1.96 12.05 2.18
N LEU A 324 -1.16 12.75 2.99
CA LEU A 324 -1.57 13.97 3.67
C LEU A 324 -1.99 15.05 2.66
N ALA A 325 -1.17 15.29 1.65
CA ALA A 325 -1.50 16.24 0.59
C ALA A 325 -2.83 15.84 -0.09
N TYR A 326 -2.98 14.58 -0.50
CA TYR A 326 -4.21 14.10 -1.13
C TYR A 326 -5.45 14.38 -0.26
N LEU A 327 -5.38 14.06 1.02
CA LEU A 327 -6.49 14.24 1.96
C LEU A 327 -6.72 15.71 2.37
N ALA A 328 -5.73 16.57 2.20
CA ALA A 328 -5.86 18.00 2.40
C ALA A 328 -6.52 18.71 1.22
N PHE A 329 -6.32 18.21 -0.01
CA PHE A 329 -6.85 18.84 -1.22
C PHE A 329 -8.17 18.22 -1.68
N VAL A 330 -8.19 16.92 -1.98
CA VAL A 330 -9.32 16.30 -2.69
C VAL A 330 -10.65 16.41 -1.92
N PRO A 331 -10.74 16.12 -0.61
CA PRO A 331 -12.00 16.28 0.13
C PRO A 331 -12.46 17.72 0.32
N PHE A 332 -11.62 18.72 0.03
CA PHE A 332 -11.91 20.15 0.23
C PHE A 332 -12.16 20.90 -1.07
N CYS A 333 -11.90 20.29 -2.23
CA CYS A 333 -12.10 20.88 -3.54
C CYS A 333 -13.26 20.23 -4.28
N GLU A 334 -13.78 20.93 -5.29
CA GLU A 334 -14.72 20.34 -6.25
C GLU A 334 -14.13 19.14 -6.99
N ALA A 335 -14.98 18.20 -7.39
CA ALA A 335 -14.56 17.07 -8.19
C ALA A 335 -13.96 17.53 -9.52
N GLY A 336 -12.79 16.99 -9.86
CA GLY A 336 -12.06 17.32 -11.09
C GLY A 336 -11.11 18.51 -11.01
N ILE A 337 -11.07 19.24 -9.88
CA ILE A 337 -10.08 20.31 -9.68
C ILE A 337 -8.70 19.75 -9.36
N VAL A 338 -8.64 18.81 -8.42
CA VAL A 338 -7.41 18.11 -8.02
C VAL A 338 -7.71 16.62 -7.90
N ASP A 339 -6.79 15.82 -8.42
CA ASP A 339 -6.72 14.38 -8.25
C ASP A 339 -5.32 13.99 -7.75
N ALA A 340 -5.13 12.71 -7.47
CA ALA A 340 -3.87 12.20 -6.92
C ALA A 340 -2.66 12.44 -7.84
N LEU A 341 -2.83 12.25 -9.15
CA LEU A 341 -1.76 12.41 -10.14
C LEU A 341 -1.46 13.88 -10.41
N SER A 342 -2.48 14.72 -10.54
CA SER A 342 -2.28 16.17 -10.70
C SER A 342 -1.59 16.77 -9.48
N LEU A 343 -1.96 16.35 -8.26
CA LEU A 343 -1.31 16.83 -7.04
C LEU A 343 0.14 16.37 -6.94
N GLN A 344 0.44 15.11 -7.26
CA GLN A 344 1.81 14.61 -7.29
C GLN A 344 2.66 15.37 -8.32
N ARG A 345 2.15 15.61 -9.53
CA ARG A 345 2.84 16.41 -10.55
C ARG A 345 3.09 17.84 -10.10
N LEU A 346 2.11 18.45 -9.44
CA LEU A 346 2.22 19.81 -8.91
C LEU A 346 3.35 19.90 -7.88
N LEU A 347 3.36 18.96 -6.92
CA LEU A 347 4.37 18.87 -5.87
C LEU A 347 5.76 18.56 -6.43
N GLU A 348 5.91 17.48 -7.19
CA GLU A 348 7.20 16.93 -7.59
C GLU A 348 7.82 17.64 -8.80
N ASN A 349 7.01 18.00 -9.80
CA ASN A 349 7.52 18.50 -11.08
C ASN A 349 7.42 20.03 -11.17
N THR A 350 6.25 20.59 -10.86
CA THR A 350 6.00 22.03 -11.02
C THR A 350 6.74 22.84 -9.96
N PHE A 351 6.50 22.53 -8.68
CA PHE A 351 7.11 23.26 -7.57
C PHE A 351 8.37 22.61 -7.02
N ARG A 352 8.73 21.39 -7.48
CA ARG A 352 9.94 20.68 -7.04
C ARG A 352 10.07 20.61 -5.52
N LEU A 353 8.95 20.35 -4.85
CA LEU A 353 8.80 20.23 -3.40
C LEU A 353 9.02 21.54 -2.61
N ASP A 354 8.96 22.70 -3.28
CA ASP A 354 8.83 24.02 -2.65
C ASP A 354 7.36 24.27 -2.28
N LEU A 355 7.02 24.00 -1.02
CA LEU A 355 5.64 24.14 -0.55
C LEU A 355 5.26 25.59 -0.24
N GLU A 356 6.22 26.51 -0.11
CA GLU A 356 5.91 27.92 0.06
C GLU A 356 5.38 28.48 -1.25
N ALA A 357 6.11 28.24 -2.35
CA ALA A 357 5.69 28.62 -3.69
C ALA A 357 4.36 27.96 -4.09
N MET A 358 4.18 26.67 -3.74
CA MET A 358 2.91 25.98 -3.98
C MET A 358 1.76 26.63 -3.20
N ARG A 359 1.98 27.02 -1.94
CA ARG A 359 0.94 27.68 -1.13
C ARG A 359 0.55 29.02 -1.74
N GLU A 360 1.50 29.83 -2.19
CA GLU A 360 1.21 31.11 -2.88
C GLU A 360 0.36 30.89 -4.14
N TYR A 361 0.71 29.88 -4.94
CA TYR A 361 -0.10 29.48 -6.10
C TYR A 361 -1.53 29.07 -5.69
N CYS A 362 -1.67 28.26 -4.64
CA CYS A 362 -2.98 27.82 -4.17
C CYS A 362 -3.84 28.96 -3.59
N ILE A 363 -3.23 30.00 -3.01
CA ILE A 363 -3.95 31.20 -2.55
C ILE A 363 -4.54 32.00 -3.71
N ALA A 364 -3.87 31.98 -4.86
CA ALA A 364 -4.33 32.69 -6.04
C ALA A 364 -5.50 31.99 -6.77
N ASP A 365 -5.84 30.76 -6.39
CA ASP A 365 -6.95 29.99 -6.96
C ASP A 365 -8.04 29.75 -5.91
N ASP A 366 -9.13 30.52 -6.00
CA ASP A 366 -10.28 30.45 -5.07
C ASP A 366 -10.86 29.04 -4.91
N ARG A 367 -10.68 28.16 -5.91
CA ARG A 367 -11.17 26.77 -5.86
C ARG A 367 -10.39 25.90 -4.87
N LEU A 368 -9.22 26.36 -4.43
CA LEU A 368 -8.32 25.68 -3.50
C LEU A 368 -8.36 26.30 -2.09
N GLU A 369 -9.14 27.36 -1.89
CA GLU A 369 -9.15 28.18 -0.67
C GLU A 369 -9.36 27.33 0.61
N GLU A 370 -10.33 26.40 0.61
CA GLU A 370 -10.61 25.57 1.78
C GLU A 370 -9.49 24.57 2.10
N ALA A 371 -8.77 24.08 1.08
CA ALA A 371 -7.60 23.24 1.28
C ALA A 371 -6.44 24.03 1.91
N VAL A 372 -6.22 25.27 1.45
CA VAL A 372 -5.23 26.19 2.02
C VAL A 372 -5.57 26.52 3.48
N LYS A 373 -6.82 26.90 3.76
CA LYS A 373 -7.30 27.16 5.13
C LYS A 373 -7.13 25.96 6.06
N PHE A 374 -7.32 24.75 5.54
CA PHE A 374 -7.10 23.53 6.31
C PHE A 374 -5.62 23.34 6.67
N LEU A 375 -4.69 23.51 5.72
CA LEU A 375 -3.26 23.40 5.97
C LEU A 375 -2.69 24.58 6.78
N ASP A 376 -3.37 25.73 6.77
CA ASP A 376 -3.04 26.92 7.56
C ASP A 376 -3.41 26.82 9.05
N LEU A 377 -4.16 25.79 9.44
CA LEU A 377 -4.50 25.55 10.85
C LEU A 377 -3.25 25.49 11.73
N GLY A 378 -3.32 26.08 12.92
CA GLY A 378 -2.24 26.07 13.89
C GLY A 378 -1.00 26.86 13.43
N ASP A 379 -1.24 28.01 12.80
CA ASP A 379 -0.20 28.86 12.21
C ASP A 379 0.64 28.09 11.18
N ARG A 380 -0.02 27.72 10.07
CA ARG A 380 0.61 27.02 8.94
C ARG A 380 1.20 25.65 9.28
N ALA A 381 0.65 24.98 10.30
CA ALA A 381 1.19 23.71 10.77
C ALA A 381 1.08 22.59 9.74
N GLY A 382 0.02 22.57 8.92
CA GLY A 382 -0.16 21.56 7.88
C GLY A 382 0.92 21.66 6.80
N TRP A 383 1.19 22.87 6.34
CA TRP A 383 2.26 23.16 5.37
C TRP A 383 3.65 22.80 5.90
N GLN A 384 3.95 23.17 7.14
CA GLN A 384 5.23 22.83 7.76
C GLN A 384 5.42 21.32 7.92
N LEU A 385 4.38 20.59 8.32
CA LEU A 385 4.42 19.13 8.40
C LEU A 385 4.65 18.51 7.03
N LEU A 386 3.91 18.97 6.02
CA LEU A 386 4.04 18.47 4.66
C LEU A 386 5.45 18.71 4.10
N GLN A 387 6.04 19.88 4.38
CA GLN A 387 7.40 20.22 3.96
C GLN A 387 8.44 19.31 4.60
N ALA A 388 8.25 18.96 5.88
CA ALA A 388 9.12 18.04 6.60
C ALA A 388 9.01 16.61 6.05
N MET A 389 7.79 16.12 5.78
CA MET A 389 7.56 14.77 5.26
C MET A 389 8.03 14.61 3.81
N LEU A 390 7.88 15.64 2.98
CA LEU A 390 8.30 15.64 1.59
C LEU A 390 9.72 16.19 1.38
N ASN A 391 10.54 16.28 2.42
CA ASN A 391 11.89 16.83 2.28
C ASN A 391 12.71 16.04 1.23
N PRO A 392 13.39 16.69 0.28
CA PRO A 392 14.23 15.99 -0.71
C PRO A 392 15.34 15.15 -0.05
N ASP A 393 15.91 15.62 1.05
CA ASP A 393 16.88 14.87 1.84
C ASP A 393 16.13 13.94 2.81
N PHE A 394 16.16 12.64 2.52
CA PHE A 394 15.48 11.62 3.32
C PHE A 394 15.91 11.64 4.79
N ARG A 395 17.13 12.09 5.09
CA ARG A 395 17.67 12.17 6.46
C ARG A 395 16.97 13.24 7.31
N LYS A 396 16.32 14.21 6.67
CA LYS A 396 15.59 15.30 7.34
C LYS A 396 14.11 14.98 7.54
N ARG A 397 13.62 13.88 6.97
CA ARG A 397 12.21 13.48 7.14
C ARG A 397 11.97 12.97 8.56
N PRO A 398 10.83 13.30 9.18
CA PRO A 398 10.49 12.81 10.50
C PRO A 398 10.20 11.31 10.49
N ILE A 399 10.28 10.65 11.64
CA ILE A 399 9.70 9.31 11.84
C ILE A 399 8.19 9.41 12.10
N ALA A 400 7.46 8.30 11.93
CA ALA A 400 6.00 8.28 12.06
C ALA A 400 5.51 8.74 13.45
N GLU A 401 6.23 8.40 14.52
CA GLU A 401 5.92 8.85 15.88
C GLU A 401 6.06 10.36 16.06
N ALA A 402 7.01 10.99 15.34
CA ALA A 402 7.19 12.43 15.35
C ALA A 402 6.08 13.13 14.56
N VAL A 403 5.64 12.54 13.44
CA VAL A 403 4.46 13.01 12.69
C VAL A 403 3.22 13.02 13.59
N LEU A 404 2.94 11.94 14.32
CA LEU A 404 1.79 11.87 15.25
C LEU A 404 1.82 12.94 16.34
N LYS A 405 3.01 13.36 16.76
CA LYS A 405 3.19 14.38 17.79
C LYS A 405 3.18 15.81 17.23
N HIS A 406 3.12 15.97 15.91
CA HIS A 406 3.12 17.29 15.29
C HIS A 406 1.87 18.08 15.66
N ARG A 407 2.01 19.39 15.86
CA ARG A 407 0.90 20.26 16.29
C ARG A 407 -0.30 20.25 15.34
N PHE A 408 -0.07 20.02 14.04
CA PHE A 408 -1.14 19.84 13.05
C PHE A 408 -2.01 18.61 13.36
N MET A 409 -1.37 17.51 13.78
CA MET A 409 -2.05 16.25 14.10
C MET A 409 -2.81 16.33 15.43
N ILE A 410 -2.29 17.05 16.41
CA ILE A 410 -2.88 17.15 17.76
C ILE A 410 -3.89 18.30 17.84
N GLY A 411 -3.59 19.44 17.22
CA GLY A 411 -4.26 20.73 17.44
C GLY A 411 -5.68 20.84 16.92
N ALA A 412 -6.15 19.89 16.10
CA ALA A 412 -7.49 19.91 15.55
C ALA A 412 -8.51 19.04 16.30
N VAL A 413 -8.15 18.57 17.50
CA VAL A 413 -9.08 17.88 18.42
C VAL A 413 -9.76 18.89 19.36
N VAL A 414 -9.45 20.18 19.26
CA VAL A 414 -10.03 21.27 20.07
C VAL A 414 -11.03 22.08 19.26
#